data_AF-A0A5K0VBK3-F1
#
_entry.id   AF-A0A5K0VBK3-F1
#
_cell.length_a   1.000
_cell.length_b   1.000
_cell.length_c   1.000
_cell.angle_alpha   90.00
_cell.angle_beta   90.00
_cell.angle_gamma   90.00
#
_symmetry.space_group_name_H-M   'P 1'
#
loop_
_entity.id
_entity.type
_entity.pdbx_description
1 polymer ?
#
loop_
_entity_poly.entity_id
_entity_poly.type
_entity_poly.pdbx_seq_one_letter_code
_entity_poly.pdbx_strand_id
1 'polypeptide(L)' 'AHVFSSESGGCAAFLTNTDPKLTARVFFNNMHYYLPPWSTSILPDCRNVVFNTAK' A
#
# COMPACT_ATOMS: atom_id res chain seq x y z
N ALA A 1 -0.74 -6.77 3.30
CA ALA A 1 -1.30 -5.42 3.48
C ALA A 1 -1.74 -5.27 4.92
N HIS A 2 -1.46 -4.15 5.55
CA HIS A 2 -2.03 -3.81 6.86
C HIS A 2 -3.13 -2.79 6.62
N VAL A 3 -4.35 -3.08 7.07
CA VAL A 3 -5.53 -2.23 6.85
C VAL A 3 -6.12 -1.87 8.21
N PHE A 4 -6.40 -0.59 8.39
CA PHE A 4 -7.02 -0.01 9.57
C PHE A 4 -8.33 0.65 9.13
N SER A 5 -9.44 0.30 9.75
CA SER A 5 -10.75 0.86 9.44
C SER A 5 -11.46 1.31 10.70
N SER A 6 -12.25 2.38 10.61
CA SER A 6 -13.13 2.84 11.70
C SER A 6 -14.59 2.42 11.45
N GLU A 7 -15.38 2.31 12.51
CA GLU A 7 -16.83 2.06 12.42
C GLU A 7 -17.56 3.18 11.65
N SER A 8 -17.02 4.40 11.68
CA SER A 8 -17.50 5.55 10.91
C SER A 8 -17.15 5.52 9.42
N GLY A 9 -16.48 4.46 8.93
CA GLY A 9 -16.18 4.25 7.51
C GLY A 9 -14.84 4.81 7.03
N GLY A 10 -13.97 5.29 7.93
CA GLY A 10 -12.59 5.66 7.60
C GLY A 10 -11.76 4.41 7.31
N CYS A 11 -10.76 4.53 6.40
CA CYS A 11 -9.89 3.42 6.03
C CYS A 11 -8.48 3.92 5.70
N ALA A 12 -7.45 3.33 6.31
CA ALA A 12 -6.06 3.52 5.93
C ALA A 12 -5.38 2.16 5.68
N ALA A 13 -4.48 2.09 4.70
CA ALA A 13 -3.74 0.88 4.38
C ALA A 13 -2.24 1.14 4.17
N PHE A 14 -1.44 0.14 4.54
CA PHE A 14 -0.02 0.05 4.27
C PHE A 14 0.24 -1.17 3.38
N LEU A 15 0.77 -0.92 2.19
CA LEU A 15 1.17 -1.96 1.24
C LEU A 15 2.68 -2.07 1.25
N THR A 16 3.20 -3.16 1.81
CA THR A 16 4.64 -3.39 1.97
C THR A 16 5.11 -4.46 1.01
N ASN A 17 6.22 -4.19 0.32
CA ASN A 17 7.03 -5.16 -0.38
C ASN A 17 8.32 -5.40 0.41
N THR A 18 8.49 -6.61 0.92
CA THR A 18 9.69 -7.03 1.64
C THR A 18 10.72 -7.73 0.76
N ASP A 19 10.48 -7.84 -0.55
CA ASP A 19 11.49 -8.32 -1.48
C ASP A 19 12.59 -7.26 -1.64
N PRO A 20 13.87 -7.58 -1.35
CA PRO A 20 14.95 -6.60 -1.40
C PRO A 20 15.42 -6.27 -2.83
N LYS A 21 14.96 -6.99 -3.85
CA LYS A 21 15.46 -6.86 -5.23
C LYS A 21 14.36 -6.62 -6.25
N LEU A 22 13.18 -7.20 -6.06
CA LEU A 22 12.13 -7.22 -7.07
C LEU A 22 11.02 -6.24 -6.73
N THR A 23 10.53 -5.55 -7.76
CA THR A 23 9.29 -4.77 -7.68
C THR A 23 8.11 -5.74 -7.64
N ALA A 24 7.22 -5.56 -6.69
CA ALA A 24 5.98 -6.33 -6.61
C ALA A 24 4.83 -5.59 -7.29
N ARG A 25 4.06 -6.28 -8.13
CA ARG A 25 2.75 -5.83 -8.60
C ARG A 25 1.67 -6.53 -7.77
N VAL A 26 0.98 -5.79 -6.92
CA VAL A 26 -0.07 -6.32 -6.04
C VAL A 26 -1.44 -5.85 -6.49
N PHE A 27 -2.46 -6.68 -6.27
CA PHE A 27 -3.86 -6.30 -6.46
C PHE A 27 -4.51 -6.05 -5.10
N PHE A 28 -4.99 -4.84 -4.86
CA PHE A 28 -5.61 -4.43 -3.61
C PHE A 28 -6.76 -3.46 -3.89
N ASN A 29 -7.90 -3.65 -3.22
CA ASN A 29 -9.08 -2.79 -3.37
C ASN A 29 -9.45 -2.48 -4.83
N ASN A 30 -9.51 -3.54 -5.66
CA ASN A 30 -9.80 -3.47 -7.09
C ASN A 30 -8.81 -2.67 -7.96
N MET A 31 -7.61 -2.39 -7.45
CA MET A 31 -6.56 -1.66 -8.17
C MET A 31 -5.22 -2.38 -8.11
N HIS A 32 -4.36 -2.12 -9.10
CA HIS A 32 -2.99 -2.59 -9.10
C HIS A 32 -2.04 -1.53 -8.56
N TYR A 33 -1.13 -1.94 -7.68
CA TYR A 33 -0.06 -1.10 -7.17
C TYR A 33 1.29 -1.72 -7.49
N TYR A 34 2.24 -0.88 -7.89
CA TYR A 34 3.64 -1.26 -8.00
C TYR A 34 4.36 -0.80 -6.75
N LEU A 35 5.00 -1.74 -6.07
CA LEU A 35 5.77 -1.51 -4.86
C LEU A 35 7.24 -1.75 -5.18
N PRO A 36 8.10 -0.71 -5.14
CA PRO A 36 9.54 -0.88 -5.27
C PRO A 36 10.09 -1.92 -4.26
N PRO A 37 11.29 -2.47 -4.51
CA PRO A 37 11.96 -3.33 -3.56
C PRO A 37 12.07 -2.66 -2.19
N TRP A 38 11.88 -3.43 -1.12
CA TRP A 38 12.02 -2.98 0.26
C TRP A 38 11.29 -1.68 0.59
N SER A 39 10.00 -1.60 0.23
CA SER A 39 9.22 -0.36 0.36
C SER A 39 7.84 -0.58 0.95
N THR A 40 7.30 0.47 1.56
CA THR A 40 5.92 0.58 2.02
C THR A 40 5.25 1.80 1.37
N SER A 41 4.10 1.57 0.73
CA SER A 41 3.16 2.60 0.27
C SER A 41 2.09 2.85 1.33
N ILE A 42 1.77 4.13 1.57
CA ILE A 42 0.77 4.60 2.53
C ILE A 42 -0.47 5.09 1.76
N LEU A 43 -1.63 4.55 2.11
CA LEU A 43 -2.92 4.86 1.51
C LEU A 43 -3.90 5.31 2.60
N PRO A 44 -4.09 6.62 2.85
CA PRO A 44 -4.94 7.12 3.94
C PRO A 44 -6.45 6.95 3.70
N ASP A 45 -6.83 6.51 2.49
CA ASP A 45 -8.20 6.24 2.05
C ASP A 45 -8.34 4.80 1.48
N CYS A 46 -7.34 3.93 1.71
CA CYS A 46 -7.25 2.59 1.14
C CYS A 46 -7.29 2.52 -0.40
N ARG A 47 -7.04 3.64 -1.09
CA ARG A 47 -7.14 3.72 -2.56
C ARG A 47 -5.98 4.49 -3.18
N ASN A 48 -5.71 5.71 -2.73
CA ASN A 48 -4.69 6.56 -3.31
C ASN A 48 -3.39 6.47 -2.50
N VAL A 49 -2.28 6.17 -3.16
CA VAL A 49 -0.95 6.22 -2.54
C VAL A 49 -0.54 7.68 -2.41
N VAL A 50 -0.44 8.18 -1.18
CA VAL A 50 0.04 9.56 -0.92
C VAL A 50 1.53 9.61 -0.66
N PHE A 51 2.13 8.49 -0.24
CA PHE A 51 3.56 8.38 0.00
C PHE A 51 4.04 6.94 -0.20
N ASN A 52 5.24 6.78 -0.73
CA ASN A 52 5.96 5.51 -0.73
C ASN A 52 7.39 5.79 -0.21
N THR A 53 7.90 4.90 0.63
CA THR A 53 9.19 5.08 1.32
C THR A 53 10.43 4.96 0.42
N ALA A 54 10.28 4.48 -0.81
CA ALA A 54 11.37 4.28 -1.77
C ALA A 54 11.16 5.08 -3.08
N LYS A 55 10.26 6.07 -3.07
CA LYS A 55 9.98 6.96 -4.21
C LYS A 55 10.42 8.39 -3.92
#